data_AF-A0A9W7TVN2-F1
#
_entry.id   AF-A0A9W7TVN2-F1
#
_cell.length_a   1.000
_cell.length_b   1.000
_cell.length_c   1.000
_cell.angle_alpha   90.00
_cell.angle_beta   90.00
_cell.angle_gamma   90.00
#
_symmetry.space_group_name_H-M   'P 1'
#
loop_
_entity.id
_entity.type
_entity.pdbx_description
1 polymer ?
#
loop_
_entity_poly.entity_id
_entity_poly.type
_entity_poly.pdbx_seq_one_letter_code
_entity_poly.pdbx_strand_id
1 'polypeptide(L)'
;MSDELVKQLNNYKAQLQQVEAALSTDPENEDLLKLQKDLQEVIELTKDLLTSQPVEGVTSTKSSEATASTLGWRVGDRCMTVWNQDGQVYEAEIEEIDGENATAAITFSGYGNAEVVPLQSLRAPEEGQSRQQIDGKPKSKKEILAEQREYKKKKAQKKVQRIKELEQEREDQKSKWQQFNNKAYSKNKKGQVKRSIFASPESVDGKVGVGTCGIADKPMTQYNDTSKYNVRHLMPQ
;
A
#
# COMPACT_ATOMS: atom_id res chain seq x y z
N MET A 1 -27.67 1.22 22.48
CA MET A 1 -27.09 1.58 21.16
C MET A 1 -28.08 1.13 20.09
N SER A 2 -28.16 -0.17 19.81
CA SER A 2 -29.29 -0.90 19.23
C SER A 2 -30.64 -0.15 19.19
N ASP A 3 -31.28 0.13 20.33
CA ASP A 3 -32.64 0.70 20.39
C ASP A 3 -32.79 2.05 19.66
N GLU A 4 -31.74 2.88 19.68
CA GLU A 4 -31.76 4.18 19.00
C GLU A 4 -31.60 4.01 17.49
N LEU A 5 -30.76 3.06 17.08
CA LEU A 5 -30.54 2.70 15.69
C LEU A 5 -31.81 2.04 15.08
N VAL A 6 -32.58 1.27 15.87
CA VAL A 6 -33.91 0.75 15.47
C VAL A 6 -34.93 1.87 15.25
N LYS A 7 -34.96 2.89 16.13
CA LYS A 7 -35.84 4.07 15.93
C LYS A 7 -35.46 4.84 14.66
N GLN A 8 -34.16 5.04 14.42
CA GLN A 8 -33.65 5.69 13.22
C GLN A 8 -34.04 4.92 11.95
N LEU A 9 -33.82 3.60 11.92
CA LEU A 9 -34.24 2.71 10.83
C LEU A 9 -35.74 2.87 10.52
N ASN A 10 -36.59 2.88 11.54
CA ASN A 10 -38.04 3.03 11.37
C ASN A 10 -38.44 4.43 10.89
N ASN A 11 -37.71 5.47 11.27
CA ASN A 11 -37.90 6.83 10.74
C ASN A 11 -37.50 6.91 9.24
N TYR A 12 -36.34 6.37 8.86
CA TYR A 12 -35.93 6.32 7.45
C TYR A 12 -36.88 5.50 6.57
N LYS A 13 -37.44 4.39 7.08
CA LYS A 13 -38.52 3.63 6.39
C LYS A 13 -39.77 4.48 6.14
N ALA A 14 -40.20 5.28 7.13
CA ALA A 14 -41.37 6.16 6.97
C ALA A 14 -41.10 7.28 5.95
N GLN A 15 -39.89 7.84 5.94
CA GLN A 15 -39.44 8.81 4.94
C GLN A 15 -39.42 8.20 3.53
N LEU A 16 -38.87 6.98 3.38
CA LEU A 16 -38.88 6.25 2.10
C LEU A 16 -40.30 6.05 1.59
N GLN A 17 -41.23 5.59 2.44
CA GLN A 17 -42.63 5.41 2.06
C GLN A 17 -43.30 6.72 1.62
N GLN A 18 -42.95 7.85 2.22
CA GLN A 18 -43.45 9.17 1.81
C GLN A 18 -42.86 9.61 0.45
N VAL A 19 -41.59 9.31 0.18
CA VAL A 19 -40.95 9.55 -1.13
C VAL A 19 -41.55 8.64 -2.21
N GLU A 20 -41.85 7.38 -1.89
CA GLU A 20 -42.49 6.44 -2.82
C GLU A 20 -43.96 6.82 -3.12
N ALA A 21 -44.68 7.40 -2.16
CA ALA A 21 -46.00 7.98 -2.40
C ALA A 21 -45.93 9.24 -3.30
N ALA A 22 -44.90 10.06 -3.15
CA ALA A 22 -44.65 11.21 -4.03
C ALA A 22 -44.26 10.76 -5.45
N LEU A 23 -43.38 9.78 -5.59
CA LEU A 23 -43.02 9.15 -6.88
C LEU A 23 -44.20 8.44 -7.56
N SER A 24 -45.16 7.93 -6.78
CA SER A 24 -46.41 7.38 -7.32
C SER A 24 -47.33 8.47 -7.91
N THR A 25 -47.05 9.75 -7.65
CA THR A 25 -47.74 10.91 -8.22
C THR A 25 -46.92 11.52 -9.37
N ASP A 26 -45.63 11.76 -9.15
CA ASP A 26 -44.69 12.39 -10.08
C ASP A 26 -43.48 11.45 -10.38
N PRO A 27 -43.65 10.40 -11.22
CA PRO A 27 -42.65 9.32 -11.36
C PRO A 27 -41.38 9.70 -12.12
N GLU A 28 -41.35 10.80 -12.87
CA GLU A 28 -40.15 11.30 -13.58
C GLU A 28 -39.34 12.33 -12.77
N ASN A 29 -39.67 12.51 -11.48
CA ASN A 29 -38.93 13.43 -10.61
C ASN A 29 -37.55 12.87 -10.21
N GLU A 30 -36.50 13.31 -10.91
CA GLU A 30 -35.11 12.86 -10.69
C GLU A 30 -34.62 13.06 -9.25
N ASP A 31 -34.99 14.15 -8.59
CA ASP A 31 -34.59 14.43 -7.20
C ASP A 31 -35.21 13.43 -6.22
N LEU A 32 -36.49 13.07 -6.42
CA LEU A 32 -37.15 12.03 -5.62
C LEU A 32 -36.59 10.64 -5.92
N LEU A 33 -36.29 10.32 -7.18
CA LEU A 33 -35.65 9.06 -7.59
C LEU A 33 -34.22 8.94 -7.05
N LYS A 34 -33.52 10.05 -6.83
CA LYS A 34 -32.23 10.07 -6.13
C LYS A 34 -32.43 9.88 -4.62
N LEU A 35 -33.33 10.65 -4.00
CA LEU A 35 -33.62 10.57 -2.57
C LEU A 35 -34.11 9.17 -2.15
N GLN A 36 -34.87 8.47 -3.00
CA GLN A 36 -35.27 7.08 -2.76
C GLN A 36 -34.05 6.15 -2.63
N LYS A 37 -33.05 6.29 -3.52
CA LYS A 37 -31.82 5.48 -3.49
C LYS A 37 -30.94 5.84 -2.29
N ASP A 38 -30.71 7.13 -2.07
CA ASP A 38 -29.96 7.64 -0.91
C ASP A 38 -30.57 7.10 0.41
N LEU A 39 -31.90 7.07 0.53
CA LEU A 39 -32.60 6.49 1.70
C LEU A 39 -32.52 4.96 1.75
N GLN A 40 -32.57 4.26 0.62
CA GLN A 40 -32.40 2.80 0.57
C GLN A 40 -31.00 2.38 1.04
N GLU A 41 -29.95 3.06 0.59
CA GLU A 41 -28.56 2.85 1.04
C GLU A 41 -28.40 3.12 2.55
N VAL A 42 -28.95 4.24 3.05
CA VAL A 42 -28.93 4.53 4.51
C VAL A 42 -29.68 3.47 5.31
N ILE A 43 -30.82 2.98 4.82
CA ILE A 43 -31.59 1.89 5.46
C ILE A 43 -30.81 0.57 5.46
N GLU A 44 -30.06 0.27 4.39
CA GLU A 44 -29.23 -0.92 4.29
C GLU A 44 -28.04 -0.87 5.26
N LEU A 45 -27.24 0.19 5.22
CA LEU A 45 -26.15 0.43 6.17
C LEU A 45 -26.63 0.42 7.64
N THR A 46 -27.84 0.93 7.91
CA THR A 46 -28.45 0.90 9.25
C THR A 46 -28.84 -0.53 9.68
N LYS A 47 -29.31 -1.40 8.76
CA LYS A 47 -29.54 -2.82 9.05
C LYS A 47 -28.23 -3.54 9.31
N ASP A 48 -27.19 -3.25 8.54
CA ASP A 48 -25.89 -3.91 8.68
C ASP A 48 -25.21 -3.50 10.00
N LEU A 49 -25.32 -2.23 10.42
CA LEU A 49 -24.90 -1.75 11.75
C LEU A 49 -25.75 -2.31 12.92
N LEU A 50 -26.96 -2.81 12.65
CA LEU A 50 -27.76 -3.58 13.61
C LEU A 50 -27.40 -5.07 13.62
N THR A 51 -27.03 -5.63 12.46
CA THR A 51 -26.69 -7.06 12.28
C THR A 51 -25.25 -7.37 12.70
N SER A 52 -24.35 -6.38 12.61
CA SER A 52 -22.95 -6.46 13.07
C SER A 52 -22.76 -6.06 14.54
N GLN A 53 -23.80 -5.59 15.23
CA GLN A 53 -23.80 -5.59 16.70
C GLN A 53 -24.00 -7.04 17.17
N PRO A 54 -23.08 -7.61 17.96
CA PRO A 54 -23.19 -9.00 18.40
C PRO A 54 -24.34 -9.16 19.39
N VAL A 55 -25.44 -9.77 18.92
CA VAL A 55 -26.54 -10.26 19.74
C VAL A 55 -26.93 -11.66 19.27
N GLU A 56 -26.98 -12.59 20.23
CA GLU A 56 -27.38 -13.99 20.03
C GLU A 56 -28.75 -14.13 19.34
N GLY A 57 -28.84 -14.82 18.19
CA GLY A 57 -30.12 -14.98 17.47
C GLY A 57 -30.05 -15.59 16.07
N VAL A 58 -30.00 -16.91 15.97
CA VAL A 58 -29.84 -17.68 14.71
C VAL A 58 -31.08 -17.63 13.79
N THR A 59 -30.93 -17.37 12.46
CA THR A 59 -31.29 -18.31 11.34
C THR A 59 -31.29 -17.71 9.91
N SER A 60 -30.40 -18.24 9.05
CA SER A 60 -30.68 -18.89 7.75
C SER A 60 -31.66 -18.23 6.75
N THR A 61 -31.38 -18.06 5.44
CA THR A 61 -30.46 -18.71 4.47
C THR A 61 -30.08 -17.69 3.36
N LYS A 62 -29.25 -17.88 2.32
CA LYS A 62 -28.43 -18.93 1.62
C LYS A 62 -27.43 -18.12 0.72
N SER A 63 -26.41 -18.58 0.00
CA SER A 63 -25.75 -19.86 -0.37
C SER A 63 -24.36 -19.49 -0.97
N SER A 64 -23.43 -20.36 -1.37
CA SER A 64 -23.40 -21.82 -1.61
C SER A 64 -22.01 -22.42 -1.32
N GLU A 65 -21.99 -23.63 -0.75
CA GLU A 65 -21.07 -24.72 -1.11
C GLU A 65 -19.54 -24.50 -1.00
N ALA A 66 -19.00 -24.75 0.21
CA ALA A 66 -17.69 -25.39 0.42
C ALA A 66 -17.70 -26.16 1.76
N THR A 67 -17.08 -27.35 1.82
CA THR A 67 -17.20 -28.25 2.98
C THR A 67 -16.08 -28.06 4.02
N ALA A 68 -16.33 -27.22 5.03
CA ALA A 68 -15.65 -27.24 6.34
C ALA A 68 -16.42 -26.37 7.34
N SER A 69 -16.54 -26.69 8.64
CA SER A 69 -16.39 -27.97 9.33
C SER A 69 -17.12 -27.90 10.67
N THR A 70 -17.89 -28.92 11.06
CA THR A 70 -18.35 -29.11 12.45
C THR A 70 -17.24 -29.72 13.32
N LEU A 71 -16.02 -29.18 13.19
CA LEU A 71 -14.90 -29.53 14.04
C LEU A 71 -15.10 -28.89 15.41
N GLY A 72 -15.00 -29.70 16.46
CA GLY A 72 -14.93 -29.20 17.84
C GLY A 72 -13.55 -28.58 18.10
N TRP A 73 -13.35 -27.38 17.58
CA TRP A 73 -12.13 -26.57 17.70
C TRP A 73 -11.62 -26.48 19.15
N ARG A 74 -10.30 -26.40 19.30
CA ARG A 74 -9.60 -26.32 20.58
C ARG A 74 -8.54 -25.22 20.56
N VAL A 75 -8.23 -24.69 21.74
CA VAL A 75 -7.05 -23.86 21.95
C VAL A 75 -5.79 -24.64 21.55
N GLY A 76 -4.95 -24.04 20.72
CA GLY A 76 -3.78 -24.67 20.08
C GLY A 76 -4.05 -25.31 18.72
N ASP A 77 -5.30 -25.39 18.24
CA ASP A 77 -5.57 -25.79 16.86
C ASP A 77 -5.16 -24.67 15.89
N ARG A 78 -4.63 -25.04 14.72
CA ARG A 78 -4.38 -24.10 13.62
C ARG A 78 -5.60 -23.99 12.73
N CYS A 79 -5.86 -22.79 12.23
CA CYS A 79 -6.99 -22.46 11.37
C CYS A 79 -6.55 -21.51 10.23
N MET A 80 -7.35 -21.46 9.17
CA MET A 80 -7.25 -20.46 8.11
C MET A 80 -8.43 -19.50 8.21
N THR A 81 -8.17 -18.19 8.20
CA THR A 81 -9.15 -17.16 8.51
C THR A 81 -8.91 -15.88 7.69
N VAL A 82 -9.96 -15.08 7.47
CA VAL A 82 -9.87 -13.80 6.75
C VAL A 82 -9.30 -12.72 7.67
N TRP A 83 -8.33 -11.95 7.19
CA TRP A 83 -7.81 -10.78 7.90
C TRP A 83 -8.56 -9.51 7.50
N ASN A 84 -9.11 -8.79 8.48
CA ASN A 84 -10.01 -7.65 8.28
C ASN A 84 -9.41 -6.42 7.57
N GLN A 85 -8.09 -6.32 7.41
CA GLN A 85 -7.45 -5.22 6.65
C GLN A 85 -7.53 -5.42 5.13
N ASP A 86 -7.20 -6.62 4.65
CA ASP A 86 -6.99 -6.92 3.22
C ASP A 86 -8.03 -7.89 2.62
N GLY A 87 -8.92 -8.48 3.45
CA GLY A 87 -9.91 -9.48 3.01
C GLY A 87 -9.31 -10.82 2.55
N GLN A 88 -8.00 -11.02 2.74
CA GLN A 88 -7.28 -12.24 2.34
C GLN A 88 -7.23 -13.27 3.48
N VAL A 89 -7.13 -14.55 3.11
CA VAL A 89 -7.09 -15.66 4.08
C VAL A 89 -5.65 -15.99 4.49
N TYR A 90 -5.39 -16.01 5.79
CA TYR A 90 -4.07 -16.31 6.38
C TYR A 90 -4.15 -17.45 7.42
N GLU A 91 -3.01 -18.06 7.74
CA GLU A 91 -2.86 -19.07 8.79
C GLU A 91 -2.76 -18.39 10.17
N ALA A 92 -3.55 -18.88 11.12
CA ALA A 92 -3.58 -18.43 12.51
C ALA A 92 -3.69 -19.63 13.47
N GLU A 93 -3.38 -19.40 14.76
CA GLU A 93 -3.51 -20.39 15.84
C GLU A 93 -4.58 -19.91 16.83
N ILE A 94 -5.45 -20.82 17.30
CA ILE A 94 -6.53 -20.50 18.23
C ILE A 94 -5.97 -20.37 19.65
N GLU A 95 -6.15 -19.20 20.27
CA GLU A 95 -5.60 -18.86 21.58
C GLU A 95 -6.67 -18.95 22.69
N GLU A 96 -7.93 -18.59 22.39
CA GLU A 96 -9.07 -18.74 23.31
C GLU A 96 -10.36 -19.03 22.53
N ILE A 97 -11.35 -19.71 23.14
CA ILE A 97 -12.64 -20.05 22.52
C ILE A 97 -13.80 -19.74 23.48
N ASP A 98 -14.66 -18.81 23.08
CA ASP A 98 -15.91 -18.48 23.75
C ASP A 98 -17.01 -19.46 23.31
N GLY A 99 -17.19 -20.55 24.06
CA GLY A 99 -18.26 -21.51 23.80
C GLY A 99 -19.68 -20.94 23.93
N GLU A 100 -19.84 -19.77 24.55
CA GLU A 100 -21.12 -19.08 24.73
C GLU A 100 -21.48 -18.15 23.56
N ASN A 101 -20.53 -17.35 23.06
CA ASN A 101 -20.74 -16.40 21.94
C ASN A 101 -20.35 -17.01 20.56
N ALA A 102 -19.94 -18.27 20.53
CA ALA A 102 -19.38 -18.97 19.37
C ALA A 102 -18.22 -18.21 18.67
N THR A 103 -17.41 -17.47 19.43
CA THR A 103 -16.21 -16.74 18.99
C THR A 103 -14.93 -17.44 19.41
N ALA A 104 -13.82 -17.11 18.73
CA ALA A 104 -12.48 -17.49 19.13
C ALA A 104 -11.52 -16.31 18.99
N ALA A 105 -10.62 -16.16 19.96
CA ALA A 105 -9.44 -15.34 19.80
C ALA A 105 -8.38 -16.15 19.05
N ILE A 106 -7.88 -15.60 17.95
CA ILE A 106 -6.88 -16.22 17.08
C ILE A 106 -5.69 -15.30 16.88
N THR A 107 -4.48 -15.86 16.85
CA THR A 107 -3.25 -15.09 16.62
C THR A 107 -2.65 -15.46 15.26
N PHE A 108 -2.50 -14.45 14.39
CA PHE A 108 -2.02 -14.62 13.01
C PHE A 108 -0.54 -14.99 12.95
N SER A 109 -0.23 -16.10 12.27
CA SER A 109 1.13 -16.60 12.12
C SER A 109 2.02 -15.61 11.37
N GLY A 110 3.27 -15.46 11.83
CA GLY A 110 4.26 -14.55 11.24
C GLY A 110 4.09 -13.06 11.57
N TYR A 111 2.91 -12.61 12.03
CA TYR A 111 2.66 -11.22 12.43
C TYR A 111 2.48 -11.06 13.95
N GLY A 112 1.89 -12.04 14.64
CA GLY A 112 1.64 -11.97 16.09
C GLY A 112 0.51 -11.01 16.49
N ASN A 113 -0.36 -10.63 15.55
CA ASN A 113 -1.58 -9.89 15.82
C ASN A 113 -2.67 -10.87 16.27
N ALA A 114 -3.30 -10.60 17.41
CA ALA A 114 -4.50 -11.30 17.87
C ALA A 114 -5.77 -10.63 17.33
N GLU A 115 -6.77 -11.41 16.94
CA GLU A 115 -8.06 -10.95 16.41
C GLU A 115 -9.19 -11.87 16.91
N VAL A 116 -10.37 -11.34 17.18
CA VAL A 116 -11.54 -12.14 17.60
C VAL A 116 -12.42 -12.41 16.38
N VAL A 117 -12.63 -13.68 16.06
CA VAL A 117 -13.32 -14.13 14.84
C VAL A 117 -14.37 -15.19 15.21
N PRO A 118 -15.59 -15.15 14.66
CA PRO A 118 -16.59 -16.18 14.93
C PRO A 118 -16.18 -17.54 14.36
N LEU A 119 -16.45 -18.62 15.10
CA LEU A 119 -16.01 -19.99 14.77
C LEU A 119 -16.45 -20.47 13.37
N GLN A 120 -17.56 -19.94 12.85
CA GLN A 120 -18.07 -20.21 11.49
C GLN A 120 -17.17 -19.66 10.37
N SER A 121 -16.32 -18.67 10.65
CA SER A 121 -15.38 -18.07 9.70
C SER A 121 -14.01 -18.77 9.72
N LEU A 122 -13.74 -19.61 10.73
CA LEU A 122 -12.52 -20.41 10.80
C LEU A 122 -12.65 -21.62 9.86
N ARG A 123 -11.75 -21.70 8.88
CA ARG A 123 -11.59 -22.87 8.03
C ARG A 123 -10.51 -23.78 8.61
N ALA A 124 -10.68 -25.10 8.42
CA ALA A 124 -9.57 -26.04 8.57
C ALA A 124 -8.35 -25.56 7.74
N PRO A 125 -7.12 -25.72 8.23
CA PRO A 125 -5.94 -25.57 7.38
C PRO A 125 -6.04 -26.62 6.26
N GLU A 126 -5.68 -26.23 5.05
CA GLU A 126 -5.62 -27.15 3.89
C GLU A 126 -4.49 -28.15 4.11
N GLU A 127 -4.77 -29.23 4.85
CA GLU A 127 -3.99 -30.46 4.82
C GLU A 127 -4.12 -31.08 3.42
N GLY A 128 -3.33 -30.55 2.50
CA GLY A 128 -3.36 -30.92 1.09
C GLY A 128 -3.31 -32.43 0.90
N GLN A 129 -4.40 -32.99 0.37
CA GLN A 129 -4.55 -34.42 0.19
C GLN A 129 -3.40 -34.96 -0.68
N SER A 130 -2.86 -36.10 -0.27
CA SER A 130 -1.68 -36.74 -0.85
C SER A 130 -0.33 -36.05 -0.61
N ARG A 131 0.30 -36.45 0.50
CA ARG A 131 1.69 -36.95 0.42
C ARG A 131 1.71 -38.49 0.42
N GLN A 132 1.01 -39.11 -0.54
CA GLN A 132 0.96 -40.56 -0.81
C GLN A 132 0.14 -40.81 -2.10
N GLN A 133 0.68 -41.32 -3.22
CA GLN A 133 2.03 -41.84 -3.50
C GLN A 133 2.47 -41.42 -4.91
N ILE A 134 3.77 -41.14 -5.08
CA ILE A 134 4.47 -41.31 -6.35
C ILE A 134 5.70 -42.15 -6.02
N ASP A 135 6.00 -43.16 -6.83
CA ASP A 135 7.24 -43.94 -6.72
C ASP A 135 8.43 -43.05 -7.13
N GLY A 136 8.90 -42.26 -6.16
CA GLY A 136 9.74 -41.10 -6.39
C GLY A 136 10.54 -40.77 -5.13
N LYS A 137 11.78 -41.25 -5.10
CA LYS A 137 12.79 -40.99 -4.06
C LYS A 137 12.71 -39.55 -3.54
N PRO A 138 12.62 -39.32 -2.21
CA PRO A 138 12.51 -37.98 -1.67
C PRO A 138 13.72 -37.15 -2.07
N LYS A 139 13.48 -36.06 -2.82
CA LYS A 139 14.49 -35.08 -3.22
C LYS A 139 15.29 -34.64 -1.99
N SER A 140 16.62 -34.68 -2.11
CA SER A 140 17.49 -34.45 -0.96
C SER A 140 17.35 -33.03 -0.41
N LYS A 141 17.58 -32.84 0.90
CA LYS A 141 17.73 -31.51 1.53
C LYS A 141 18.78 -30.64 0.79
N LYS A 142 19.75 -31.28 0.13
CA LYS A 142 20.76 -30.64 -0.75
C LYS A 142 20.18 -30.08 -2.06
N GLU A 143 19.16 -30.73 -2.61
CA GLU A 143 18.51 -30.36 -3.87
C GLU A 143 17.55 -29.19 -3.70
N ILE A 144 16.71 -29.22 -2.66
CA ILE A 144 15.81 -28.12 -2.28
C ILE A 144 16.60 -26.81 -2.05
N LEU A 145 17.77 -26.90 -1.43
CA LEU A 145 18.68 -25.76 -1.22
C LEU A 145 19.32 -25.28 -2.53
N ALA A 146 19.59 -26.18 -3.49
CA ALA A 146 20.07 -25.80 -4.82
C ALA A 146 18.97 -25.07 -5.61
N GLU A 147 17.75 -25.60 -5.62
CA GLU A 147 16.59 -25.02 -6.30
C GLU A 147 16.24 -23.61 -5.76
N GLN A 148 16.27 -23.41 -4.43
CA GLN A 148 16.18 -22.06 -3.85
C GLN A 148 17.32 -21.13 -4.30
N ARG A 149 18.55 -21.65 -4.44
CA ARG A 149 19.71 -20.86 -4.88
C ARG A 149 19.60 -20.49 -6.35
N GLU A 150 19.04 -21.36 -7.19
CA GLU A 150 18.77 -21.08 -8.60
C GLU A 150 17.59 -20.13 -8.79
N TYR A 151 16.51 -20.27 -8.02
CA TYR A 151 15.43 -19.27 -7.99
C TYR A 151 15.96 -17.88 -7.61
N LYS A 152 16.79 -17.79 -6.55
CA LYS A 152 17.45 -16.53 -6.14
C LYS A 152 18.38 -15.97 -7.23
N LYS A 153 19.18 -16.82 -7.91
CA LYS A 153 19.98 -16.42 -9.08
C LYS A 153 19.10 -15.88 -10.22
N LYS A 154 18.03 -16.59 -10.60
CA LYS A 154 17.13 -16.22 -11.71
C LYS A 154 16.41 -14.89 -11.43
N LYS A 155 15.98 -14.66 -10.18
CA LYS A 155 15.41 -13.38 -9.73
C LYS A 155 16.43 -12.24 -9.77
N ALA A 156 17.68 -12.49 -9.36
CA ALA A 156 18.77 -11.51 -9.45
C ALA A 156 19.14 -11.18 -10.91
N GLN A 157 19.29 -12.18 -11.78
CA GLN A 157 19.57 -12.02 -13.21
C GLN A 157 18.49 -11.19 -13.91
N LYS A 158 17.19 -11.47 -13.66
CA LYS A 158 16.09 -10.68 -14.23
C LYS A 158 16.09 -9.22 -13.74
N LYS A 159 16.52 -8.95 -12.49
CA LYS A 159 16.72 -7.58 -11.99
C LYS A 159 17.89 -6.88 -12.69
N VAL A 160 19.03 -7.56 -12.85
CA VAL A 160 20.21 -7.01 -13.56
C VAL A 160 19.91 -6.73 -15.03
N GLN A 161 19.17 -7.62 -15.71
CA GLN A 161 18.73 -7.40 -17.10
C GLN A 161 17.88 -6.13 -17.22
N ARG A 162 16.83 -5.97 -16.40
CA ARG A 162 15.98 -4.76 -16.40
C ARG A 162 16.77 -3.48 -16.13
N ILE A 163 17.75 -3.51 -15.20
CA ILE A 163 18.59 -2.34 -14.90
C ILE A 163 19.49 -2.01 -16.09
N LYS A 164 20.10 -3.02 -16.73
CA LYS A 164 20.93 -2.84 -17.92
C LYS A 164 20.12 -2.30 -19.11
N GLU A 165 18.92 -2.81 -19.32
CA GLU A 165 17.97 -2.37 -20.33
C GLU A 165 17.63 -0.87 -20.17
N LEU A 166 17.23 -0.46 -18.96
CA LEU A 166 16.98 0.94 -18.61
C LEU A 166 18.22 1.84 -18.77
N GLU A 167 19.41 1.32 -18.48
CA GLU A 167 20.67 2.05 -18.69
C GLU A 167 21.03 2.17 -20.17
N GLN A 168 20.78 1.14 -20.99
CA GLN A 168 20.96 1.21 -22.44
C GLN A 168 19.99 2.22 -23.05
N GLU A 169 18.71 2.24 -22.66
CA GLU A 169 17.77 3.29 -23.08
C GLU A 169 18.27 4.69 -22.72
N ARG A 170 18.76 4.89 -21.49
CA ARG A 170 19.33 6.16 -21.03
C ARG A 170 20.54 6.60 -21.86
N GLU A 171 21.44 5.69 -22.16
CA GLU A 171 22.64 5.96 -22.95
C GLU A 171 22.32 6.18 -24.44
N ASP A 172 21.30 5.50 -24.99
CA ASP A 172 20.78 5.74 -26.34
C ASP A 172 20.10 7.10 -26.45
N GLN A 173 19.30 7.53 -25.47
CA GLN A 173 18.74 8.90 -25.45
C GLN A 173 19.85 9.96 -25.33
N LYS A 174 20.87 9.72 -24.50
CA LYS A 174 22.08 10.57 -24.39
C LYS A 174 22.85 10.63 -25.70
N SER A 175 23.08 9.50 -26.37
CA SER A 175 23.72 9.42 -27.69
C SER A 175 22.90 10.16 -28.76
N LYS A 176 21.59 9.95 -28.80
CA LYS A 176 20.65 10.63 -29.70
C LYS A 176 20.62 12.14 -29.48
N TRP A 177 20.69 12.60 -28.22
CA TRP A 177 20.81 14.02 -27.87
C TRP A 177 22.18 14.59 -28.26
N GLN A 178 23.28 13.88 -28.01
CA GLN A 178 24.62 14.26 -28.48
C GLN A 178 24.71 14.33 -30.02
N GLN A 179 24.04 13.42 -30.73
CA GLN A 179 23.95 13.44 -32.20
C GLN A 179 23.13 14.64 -32.69
N PHE A 180 21.99 14.96 -32.07
CA PHE A 180 21.23 16.18 -32.36
C PHE A 180 22.08 17.44 -32.14
N ASN A 181 22.76 17.51 -31.00
CA ASN A 181 23.68 18.59 -30.63
C ASN A 181 24.82 18.75 -31.66
N ASN A 182 25.52 17.67 -31.98
CA ASN A 182 26.61 17.68 -32.97
C ASN A 182 26.11 18.00 -34.39
N LYS A 183 24.88 17.59 -34.76
CA LYS A 183 24.25 17.91 -36.05
C LYS A 183 23.84 19.39 -36.15
N ALA A 184 23.53 20.05 -35.03
CA ALA A 184 23.32 21.48 -34.96
C ALA A 184 24.65 22.27 -35.05
N TYR A 185 25.66 21.89 -34.26
CA TYR A 185 26.95 22.62 -34.21
C TYR A 185 27.89 22.36 -35.39
N SER A 186 27.81 21.21 -36.07
CA SER A 186 28.69 20.92 -37.21
C SER A 186 28.33 21.69 -38.49
N LYS A 187 27.07 22.13 -38.63
CA LYS A 187 26.60 22.83 -39.85
C LYS A 187 26.84 24.33 -39.86
N ASN A 188 27.18 24.96 -38.73
CA ASN A 188 27.47 26.39 -38.69
C ASN A 188 28.30 26.83 -37.48
N LYS A 189 29.15 27.86 -37.68
CA LYS A 189 29.96 28.60 -36.68
C LYS A 189 31.27 27.95 -36.19
N LYS A 190 32.33 28.19 -36.98
CA LYS A 190 33.69 28.41 -36.48
C LYS A 190 33.68 29.58 -35.47
N GLY A 191 33.78 29.30 -34.17
CA GLY A 191 34.01 30.35 -33.15
C GLY A 191 33.21 30.31 -31.83
N GLN A 192 32.33 29.34 -31.57
CA GLN A 192 31.67 29.24 -30.25
C GLN A 192 32.44 28.36 -29.24
N VAL A 193 32.36 28.73 -27.95
CA VAL A 193 33.09 28.07 -26.85
C VAL A 193 32.53 26.67 -26.60
N LYS A 194 33.41 25.66 -26.58
CA LYS A 194 33.07 24.22 -26.55
C LYS A 194 32.40 23.70 -25.26
N ARG A 195 32.11 24.55 -24.26
CA ARG A 195 31.69 24.14 -22.91
C ARG A 195 30.60 25.08 -22.41
N SER A 196 29.44 24.54 -22.02
CA SER A 196 28.36 25.33 -21.40
C SER A 196 28.69 25.61 -19.94
N ILE A 197 28.44 26.83 -19.48
CA ILE A 197 28.55 27.22 -18.05
C ILE A 197 27.50 26.53 -17.16
N PHE A 198 26.53 25.84 -17.75
CA PHE A 198 25.51 25.03 -17.07
C PHE A 198 25.67 23.52 -17.32
N ALA A 199 26.78 23.08 -17.92
CA ALA A 199 27.06 21.65 -18.05
C ALA A 199 27.38 21.05 -16.67
N SER A 200 26.75 19.92 -16.31
CA SER A 200 27.14 19.18 -15.12
C SER A 200 28.62 18.79 -15.21
N PRO A 201 29.45 19.13 -14.22
CA PRO A 201 30.86 18.78 -14.24
C PRO A 201 31.07 17.27 -14.07
N GLU A 202 32.21 16.78 -14.56
CA GLU A 202 32.56 15.34 -14.57
C GLU A 202 33.03 14.82 -13.20
N SER A 203 33.00 15.65 -12.15
CA SER A 203 33.41 15.32 -10.78
C SER A 203 32.21 15.28 -9.85
N VAL A 204 32.20 14.30 -8.93
CA VAL A 204 31.09 13.96 -8.03
C VAL A 204 30.64 15.10 -7.11
N ASP A 205 31.53 16.05 -6.79
CA ASP A 205 31.25 17.18 -5.89
C ASP A 205 30.71 18.44 -6.59
N GLY A 206 30.70 18.46 -7.91
CA GLY A 206 30.52 19.69 -8.68
C GLY A 206 29.05 20.15 -8.82
N LYS A 207 28.68 21.18 -8.06
CA LYS A 207 27.38 21.88 -8.18
C LYS A 207 27.30 22.78 -9.41
N VAL A 208 26.11 22.85 -10.01
CA VAL A 208 25.74 23.83 -11.05
C VAL A 208 24.71 24.82 -10.49
N GLY A 209 24.92 26.12 -10.73
CA GLY A 209 24.03 27.17 -10.21
C GLY A 209 24.50 28.58 -10.59
N VAL A 210 23.60 29.56 -10.51
CA VAL A 210 23.89 30.96 -10.85
C VAL A 210 24.74 31.60 -9.75
N GLY A 211 26.01 31.86 -10.04
CA GLY A 211 26.93 32.58 -9.16
C GLY A 211 28.41 32.24 -9.39
N THR A 212 28.72 30.97 -9.71
CA THR A 212 30.11 30.48 -9.80
C THR A 212 30.72 30.70 -11.19
N CYS A 213 30.98 31.96 -11.55
CA CYS A 213 31.75 32.30 -12.75
C CYS A 213 33.26 32.01 -12.55
N GLY A 214 33.64 30.72 -12.55
CA GLY A 214 35.04 30.26 -12.56
C GLY A 214 35.88 30.56 -11.31
N ILE A 215 35.29 31.11 -10.24
CA ILE A 215 35.98 31.49 -9.01
C ILE A 215 35.62 30.47 -7.91
N ALA A 216 36.37 29.37 -7.85
CA ALA A 216 36.26 28.38 -6.77
C ALA A 216 37.10 28.79 -5.54
N ASP A 217 38.27 29.39 -5.76
CA ASP A 217 39.33 29.54 -4.75
C ASP A 217 39.43 30.94 -4.11
N LYS A 218 38.42 31.81 -4.29
CA LYS A 218 38.34 33.08 -3.54
C LYS A 218 37.16 33.05 -2.57
N PRO A 219 37.35 33.29 -1.27
CA PRO A 219 36.26 33.38 -0.33
C PRO A 219 35.35 34.56 -0.67
N MET A 220 34.05 34.42 -0.33
CA MET A 220 33.08 35.51 -0.40
C MET A 220 33.62 36.74 0.35
N THR A 221 33.62 37.90 -0.31
CA THR A 221 33.99 39.24 0.19
C THR A 221 34.44 39.32 1.66
N GLN A 222 35.75 39.36 1.91
CA GLN A 222 36.27 39.59 3.26
C GLN A 222 35.84 40.96 3.77
N TYR A 223 35.14 40.98 4.91
CA TYR A 223 34.81 42.18 5.64
C TYR A 223 36.06 42.70 6.34
N ASN A 224 36.62 43.80 5.84
CA ASN A 224 37.72 44.50 6.51
C ASN A 224 37.16 45.35 7.64
N ASP A 225 37.26 44.84 8.86
CA ASP A 225 36.96 45.59 10.08
C ASP A 225 37.91 46.80 10.19
N THR A 226 37.33 48.01 10.20
CA THR A 226 38.05 49.29 10.18
C THR A 226 38.41 49.82 11.57
N SER A 227 38.16 49.07 12.64
CA SER A 227 38.39 49.45 14.06
C SER A 227 39.85 49.75 14.47
N LYS A 228 40.81 49.75 13.52
CA LYS A 228 42.25 50.00 13.78
C LYS A 228 42.63 51.48 13.98
N TYR A 229 41.67 52.39 14.11
CA TYR A 229 41.91 53.80 14.45
C TYR A 229 41.06 54.25 15.65
N ASN A 230 41.56 54.04 16.87
CA ASN A 230 41.64 55.07 17.93
C ASN A 230 42.30 54.54 19.23
N VAL A 231 43.62 54.33 19.20
CA VAL A 231 44.44 54.22 20.42
C VAL A 231 45.67 55.12 20.31
N ARG A 232 45.46 56.43 20.49
CA ARG A 232 46.51 57.40 20.86
C ARG A 232 45.95 58.42 21.84
N HIS A 233 45.81 57.99 23.08
CA HIS A 233 45.69 58.92 24.20
C HIS A 233 47.10 59.44 24.52
N LEU A 234 47.46 60.64 24.05
CA LEU A 234 48.74 61.30 24.37
C LEU A 234 48.71 62.79 24.00
N MET A 235 48.25 63.62 24.93
CA MET A 235 48.78 64.98 25.12
C MET A 235 48.80 65.29 26.63
N PRO A 236 49.88 65.88 27.17
CA PRO A 236 50.05 66.02 28.62
C PRO A 236 49.75 67.44 29.13
N GLN A 237 49.15 67.52 30.32
CA GLN A 237 49.51 68.38 31.46
C GLN A 237 48.70 67.90 32.66
#